data_AF-A0A822EVC6-F1
#
_entry.id   AF-A0A822EVC6-F1
#
_cell.length_a   1.000
_cell.length_b   1.000
_cell.length_c   1.000
_cell.angle_alpha   90.00
_cell.angle_beta   90.00
_cell.angle_gamma   90.00
#
_symmetry.space_group_name_H-M   'P 1'
#
loop_
_entity.id
_entity.type
_entity.pdbx_description
1 polymer ?
#
loop_
_entity_poly.entity_id
_entity_poly.type
_entity_poly.pdbx_seq_one_letter_code
_entity_poly.pdbx_strand_id
1 'polypeptide(L)'
;MTSVAIQQILELRDSSIPKDSLFQHSLPDESVLDMSDFPNKCGILSHDEIIITESYTASQLVPLLAKGELTAEQVIKAYLKRAGIAHQLMNCATE
;
A
#
# COMPACT_ATOMS: atom_id res chain seq x y z
N MET A 1 -1.77 -10.15 25.41
CA MET A 1 -0.53 -9.37 25.64
C MET A 1 0.42 -9.70 24.51
N THR A 2 0.58 -8.80 23.53
CA THR A 2 1.61 -8.91 22.51
C THR A 2 2.99 -8.86 23.18
N SER A 3 3.92 -9.72 22.75
CA SER A 3 5.29 -9.74 23.25
C SER A 3 5.99 -8.41 22.94
N VAL A 4 6.86 -7.94 23.85
CA VAL A 4 7.68 -6.73 23.65
C VAL A 4 8.48 -6.80 22.34
N ALA A 5 8.95 -7.99 21.96
CA ALA A 5 9.67 -8.19 20.70
C ALA A 5 8.79 -7.95 19.47
N ILE A 6 7.51 -8.36 19.52
CA ILE A 6 6.55 -8.12 18.42
C ILE A 6 6.29 -6.62 18.29
N GLN A 7 6.13 -5.92 19.42
CA GLN A 7 5.90 -4.48 19.42
C GLN A 7 7.06 -3.71 18.76
N GLN A 8 8.31 -4.08 19.07
CA GLN A 8 9.50 -3.47 18.48
C GLN A 8 9.57 -3.67 16.96
N ILE A 9 9.21 -4.86 16.46
CA ILE A 9 9.18 -5.15 15.02
C ILE A 9 8.14 -4.27 14.32
N LEU A 10 6.94 -4.15 14.90
CA LEU A 10 5.88 -3.32 14.33
C LEU A 10 6.25 -1.84 14.30
N GLU A 11 6.90 -1.32 15.35
CA GLU A 11 7.36 0.06 15.38
C GLU A 11 8.45 0.35 14.34
N LEU A 12 9.42 -0.56 14.19
CA LEU A 12 10.45 -0.43 13.16
C LEU A 12 9.84 -0.42 11.75
N ARG A 13 8.92 -1.35 11.49
CA ARG A 13 8.17 -1.41 10.24
C ARG A 13 7.40 -0.12 9.96
N ASP A 14 6.63 0.35 10.93
CA ASP A 14 5.79 1.53 10.74
C ASP A 14 6.63 2.81 10.59
N SER A 15 7.85 2.83 11.15
CA SER A 15 8.79 3.95 10.97
C SER A 15 9.41 4.04 9.56
N SER A 16 9.42 2.95 8.80
CA SER A 16 9.93 2.94 7.42
C SER A 16 8.85 3.30 6.38
N ILE A 17 7.58 3.34 6.77
CA ILE A 17 6.46 3.62 5.88
C ILE A 17 6.13 5.12 5.88
N PRO A 18 5.90 5.74 4.71
CA PRO A 18 5.42 7.12 4.63
C PRO A 18 4.13 7.34 5.44
N LYS A 19 4.06 8.46 6.16
CA LYS A 19 2.95 8.75 7.09
C LYS A 19 1.56 8.78 6.42
N ASP A 20 1.50 9.18 5.16
CA ASP A 20 0.27 9.21 4.36
C ASP A 20 -0.16 7.82 3.86
N SER A 21 0.62 6.77 4.17
CA SER A 21 0.38 5.37 3.84
C SER A 21 0.13 4.50 5.09
N LEU A 22 0.19 5.08 6.30
CA LEU A 22 -0.06 4.37 7.56
C LEU A 22 -1.55 4.29 7.87
N PHE A 23 -2.02 3.12 8.30
CA PHE A 23 -3.39 2.99 8.82
C PHE A 23 -3.48 3.69 10.19
N GLN A 24 -4.49 4.54 10.36
CA GLN A 24 -4.79 5.14 11.67
C GLN A 24 -5.73 4.25 12.52
N HIS A 25 -6.39 3.27 11.89
CA HIS A 25 -7.43 2.45 12.50
C HIS A 25 -7.24 0.95 12.27
N SER A 26 -7.93 0.17 13.11
CA SER A 26 -7.75 -1.25 13.44
C SER A 26 -7.53 -2.18 12.24
N LEU A 27 -6.66 -3.16 12.46
CA LEU A 27 -6.49 -4.32 11.61
C LEU A 27 -7.85 -4.96 11.29
N PRO A 28 -8.00 -5.57 10.09
CA PRO A 28 -9.20 -6.34 9.78
C PRO A 28 -9.36 -7.52 10.76
N ASP A 29 -10.58 -8.03 10.83
CA ASP A 29 -10.93 -9.17 11.68
C ASP A 29 -10.06 -10.40 11.37
N GLU A 30 -9.71 -11.17 12.40
CA GLU A 30 -8.84 -12.35 12.28
C GLU A 30 -9.42 -13.44 11.36
N SER A 31 -10.73 -13.44 11.11
CA SER A 31 -11.37 -14.38 10.18
C SER A 31 -11.17 -14.03 8.69
N VAL A 32 -10.65 -12.83 8.39
CA VAL A 32 -10.41 -12.39 7.01
C VAL A 32 -9.14 -13.04 6.46
N LEU A 33 -9.32 -14.02 5.57
CA LEU A 33 -8.21 -14.74 4.94
C LEU A 33 -7.71 -14.08 3.65
N ASP A 34 -8.58 -13.33 2.98
CA ASP A 34 -8.27 -12.65 1.73
C ASP A 34 -8.16 -11.14 1.96
N MET A 35 -6.95 -10.62 1.72
CA MET A 35 -6.59 -9.22 1.88
C MET A 35 -6.44 -8.48 0.55
N SER A 36 -6.68 -9.15 -0.59
CA SER A 36 -6.45 -8.57 -1.91
C SER A 36 -7.29 -7.32 -2.17
N ASP A 37 -8.49 -7.23 -1.60
CA ASP A 37 -9.39 -6.07 -1.74
C ASP A 37 -9.29 -5.06 -0.59
N PHE A 38 -8.50 -5.36 0.45
CA PHE A 38 -8.33 -4.46 1.59
C PHE A 38 -7.74 -3.09 1.20
N PRO A 39 -6.72 -2.98 0.32
CA PRO A 39 -6.17 -1.70 -0.10
C PRO A 39 -7.21 -0.72 -0.65
N ASN A 40 -8.27 -1.22 -1.31
CA ASN A 40 -9.33 -0.38 -1.88
C ASN A 40 -10.30 0.16 -0.83
N LYS A 41 -10.44 -0.53 0.29
CA LYS A 41 -11.43 -0.25 1.34
C LYS A 41 -10.85 0.50 2.54
N CYS A 42 -9.53 0.52 2.68
CA CYS A 42 -8.86 1.08 3.84
C CYS A 42 -8.86 2.63 3.91
N GLY A 43 -9.31 3.31 2.85
CA GLY A 43 -9.45 4.77 2.82
C GLY A 43 -8.13 5.56 2.67
N ILE A 44 -7.01 4.89 2.40
CA ILE A 44 -5.69 5.51 2.21
C ILE A 44 -5.46 5.92 0.75
N LEU A 45 -5.86 5.05 -0.19
CA LEU A 45 -5.67 5.30 -1.62
C LEU A 45 -6.77 6.24 -2.15
N SER A 46 -6.37 7.21 -2.96
CA SER A 46 -7.32 7.99 -3.75
C SER A 46 -7.93 7.14 -4.88
N HIS A 47 -9.02 7.64 -5.48
CA HIS A 47 -9.64 6.97 -6.62
C HIS A 47 -8.66 6.77 -7.79
N ASP A 48 -7.87 7.80 -8.11
CA ASP A 48 -6.86 7.73 -9.17
C ASP A 48 -5.73 6.75 -8.81
N GLU A 49 -5.30 6.70 -7.54
CA GLU A 49 -4.28 5.76 -7.08
C GLU A 49 -4.77 4.30 -7.18
N ILE A 50 -6.05 4.04 -6.91
CA ILE A 50 -6.68 2.73 -7.11
C ILE A 50 -6.68 2.37 -8.61
N ILE A 51 -7.12 3.28 -9.47
CA ILE A 51 -7.14 3.05 -10.93
C ILE A 51 -5.72 2.73 -11.44
N ILE A 52 -4.72 3.53 -11.06
CA ILE A 52 -3.33 3.35 -11.47
C ILE A 52 -2.82 1.95 -11.10
N THR A 53 -3.20 1.44 -9.92
CA THR A 53 -2.65 0.21 -9.36
C THR A 53 -3.43 -1.06 -9.70
N GLU A 54 -4.68 -0.94 -10.17
CA GLU A 54 -5.55 -2.10 -10.46
C GLU A 54 -6.05 -2.17 -11.89
N SER A 55 -6.22 -1.03 -12.57
CA SER A 55 -6.85 -0.99 -13.90
C SER A 55 -5.85 -1.10 -15.05
N TYR A 56 -4.56 -0.98 -14.76
CA TYR A 56 -3.50 -1.05 -15.77
C TYR A 56 -2.51 -2.16 -15.46
N THR A 57 -2.16 -2.91 -16.50
CA THR A 57 -0.96 -3.74 -16.53
C THR A 57 0.28 -2.86 -16.75
N ALA A 58 1.47 -3.37 -16.43
CA ALA A 58 2.72 -2.67 -16.71
C ALA A 58 2.86 -2.24 -18.19
N SER A 59 2.46 -3.12 -19.13
CA SER A 59 2.48 -2.81 -20.56
C SER A 59 1.51 -1.71 -20.97
N GLN A 60 0.41 -1.51 -20.22
CA GLN A 60 -0.53 -0.42 -20.45
C GLN A 60 -0.07 0.91 -19.83
N LEU A 61 0.70 0.88 -18.73
CA LEU A 61 1.26 2.09 -18.11
C LEU A 61 2.33 2.75 -18.97
N VAL A 62 3.15 1.97 -19.69
CA VAL A 62 4.25 2.48 -20.53
C VAL A 62 3.79 3.54 -21.55
N PRO A 63 2.78 3.30 -22.42
CA PRO A 63 2.32 4.32 -23.35
C PRO A 63 1.68 5.53 -22.66
N LEU A 64 1.03 5.37 -21.51
CA LEU A 64 0.44 6.49 -20.75
C LEU A 64 1.53 7.42 -20.21
N LEU A 65 2.61 6.84 -19.68
CA LEU A 65 3.81 7.57 -19.24
C LEU A 65 4.50 8.26 -20.43
N ALA A 66 4.67 7.56 -21.55
CA ALA A 66 5.33 8.10 -22.74
C ALA A 66 4.58 9.31 -23.35
N LYS A 67 3.26 9.34 -23.21
CA LYS A 67 2.41 10.46 -23.65
C LYS A 67 2.28 11.58 -22.61
N GLY A 68 2.75 11.36 -21.38
CA GLY A 68 2.55 12.28 -20.26
C GLY A 68 1.11 12.34 -19.74
N GLU A 69 0.27 11.35 -20.08
CA GLU A 69 -1.09 11.20 -19.53
C GLU A 69 -1.04 10.84 -18.04
N LEU A 70 0.00 10.10 -17.64
CA LEU A 70 0.41 9.89 -16.25
C LEU A 70 1.86 10.33 -16.10
N THR A 71 2.20 10.89 -14.94
CA THR A 71 3.60 11.15 -14.58
C THR A 71 4.21 9.97 -13.84
N ALA A 72 5.54 9.84 -13.92
CA ALA A 72 6.27 8.84 -13.14
C ALA A 72 6.02 9.00 -11.63
N GLU A 73 5.93 10.23 -11.14
CA GLU A 73 5.62 10.52 -9.73
C GLU A 73 4.24 10.01 -9.33
N GLN A 74 3.20 10.25 -10.14
CA GLN A 74 1.84 9.75 -9.86
C GLN A 74 1.82 8.23 -9.77
N VAL A 75 2.46 7.54 -10.72
CA VAL A 75 2.50 6.08 -10.76
C VAL A 75 3.27 5.53 -9.55
N ILE A 76 4.47 6.03 -9.29
CA ILE A 76 5.31 5.57 -8.19
C ILE A 76 4.62 5.81 -6.85
N LYS A 77 4.01 6.99 -6.65
CA LYS A 77 3.32 7.33 -5.40
C LYS A 77 2.14 6.39 -5.12
N ALA A 78 1.34 6.06 -6.15
CA ALA A 78 0.23 5.12 -6.00
C ALA A 78 0.71 3.72 -5.58
N TYR A 79 1.76 3.20 -6.22
CA TYR A 79 2.33 1.89 -5.89
C TYR A 79 3.02 1.88 -4.52
N LEU A 80 3.74 2.93 -4.13
CA LEU A 80 4.38 3.03 -2.81
C LEU A 80 3.35 3.02 -1.68
N LYS A 81 2.24 3.75 -1.83
CA LYS A 81 1.14 3.70 -0.86
C LYS A 81 0.54 2.30 -0.74
N ARG A 82 0.22 1.66 -1.87
CA ARG A 82 -0.31 0.29 -1.89
C ARG A 82 0.67 -0.73 -1.30
N ALA A 83 1.97 -0.56 -1.56
CA ALA A 83 3.01 -1.38 -0.96
C ALA A 83 3.10 -1.17 0.56
N GLY A 84 3.02 0.07 1.04
CA GLY A 84 2.99 0.38 2.48
C GLY A 84 1.79 -0.25 3.19
N ILE A 85 0.61 -0.24 2.55
CA ILE A 85 -0.60 -0.93 3.01
C ILE A 85 -0.33 -2.44 3.13
N ALA A 86 0.16 -3.09 2.06
CA ALA A 86 0.46 -4.52 2.07
C ALA A 86 1.54 -4.89 3.10
N HIS A 87 2.56 -4.04 3.25
CA HIS A 87 3.64 -4.23 4.21
C HIS A 87 3.10 -4.19 5.65
N GLN A 88 2.14 -3.33 5.96
CA GLN A 88 1.49 -3.31 7.28
C GLN A 88 0.65 -4.56 7.57
N LEU A 89 0.08 -5.18 6.54
CA LEU A 89 -0.73 -6.40 6.70
C LEU A 89 0.12 -7.67 6.76
N MET A 90 1.23 -7.72 6.02
CA MET A 90 1.97 -8.96 5.75
C MET A 90 3.47 -8.90 6.09
N ASN A 91 4.00 -7.73 6.46
CA ASN A 91 5.43 -7.50 6.68
C ASN A 91 6.32 -7.99 5.51
N CYS A 92 5.86 -7.77 4.27
CA CYS A 92 6.40 -8.41 3.07
C CYS A 92 7.62 -7.72 2.41
N ALA A 93 8.07 -6.59 2.94
CA ALA A 93 9.16 -5.79 2.37
C ALA A 93 10.29 -5.67 3.40
N THR A 94 11.52 -5.54 2.93
CA THR A 94 12.73 -5.51 3.78
C THR A 94 13.51 -4.20 3.65
N GLU A 95 13.36 -3.47 2.54
CA GLU A 95 14.02 -2.20 2.23
C GLU A 95 13.05 -1.16 1.67
#